data_AF-A0A392MSD9-F1
#
_entry.id   AF-A0A392MSD9-F1
#
_cell.length_a   1.000
_cell.length_b   1.000
_cell.length_c   1.000
_cell.angle_alpha   90.00
_cell.angle_beta   90.00
_cell.angle_gamma   90.00
#
_symmetry.space_group_name_H-M   'P 1'
#
loop_
_entity.id
_entity.type
_entity.pdbx_description
1 polymer ?
#
loop_
_entity_poly.entity_id
_entity_poly.type
_entity_poly.pdbx_seq_one_letter_code
_entity_poly.pdbx_strand_id
1 'polypeptide(L)' 'MVMELILDSLRHWVTEYHVDGFRFDLASVLCRGTDGSPLNAPPLIRAIAKDAVLSRCKIIAEPWDCGGLYLVGSFPNWDR' A
#
# COMPACT_ATOMS: atom_id res chain seq x y z
N MET A 1 -14.85 -1.50 2.63
CA MET A 1 -14.88 -0.85 3.96
C MET A 1 -13.45 -0.62 4.47
N VAL A 2 -12.63 -1.65 4.73
CA VAL A 2 -11.23 -1.45 5.18
C VAL A 2 -10.35 -0.74 4.13
N MET A 3 -10.50 -1.06 2.84
CA MET A 3 -9.71 -0.39 1.78
C MET A 3 -9.96 1.12 1.74
N GLU A 4 -11.22 1.55 1.78
CA GLU A 4 -11.58 2.98 1.83
C GLU A 4 -11.06 3.65 3.10
N LEU A 5 -11.15 2.99 4.26
CA LEU A 5 -10.59 3.50 5.51
C LEU A 5 -9.08 3.79 5.38
N ILE A 6 -8.32 2.89 4.76
CA ILE A 6 -6.88 3.09 4.54
C ILE A 6 -6.65 4.26 3.57
N LEU A 7 -7.37 4.31 2.45
CA LEU A 7 -7.23 5.39 1.46
C LEU A 7 -7.57 6.76 2.07
N ASP A 8 -8.68 6.86 2.80
CA ASP A 8 -9.10 8.10 3.45
C ASP A 8 -8.14 8.51 4.57
N SER A 9 -7.60 7.56 5.33
CA SER A 9 -6.56 7.85 6.33
C SER A 9 -5.30 8.43 5.69
N LEU A 10 -4.81 7.81 4.61
CA LEU A 10 -3.63 8.30 3.89
C LEU A 10 -3.90 9.70 3.29
N ARG A 11 -5.06 9.89 2.65
CA ARG A 11 -5.45 11.19 2.10
C ARG A 11 -5.51 12.25 3.19
N HIS A 12 -6.11 11.95 4.33
CA HIS A 12 -6.21 12.88 5.46
C HIS A 12 -4.83 13.35 5.96
N TRP A 13 -3.86 12.44 6.10
CA TRP A 13 -2.49 12.80 6.45
C TRP A 13 -1.82 13.70 5.42
N VAL A 14 -2.09 13.50 4.13
CA VAL A 14 -1.54 14.33 3.06
C VAL A 14 -2.24 15.68 2.97
N THR A 15 -3.57 15.73 3.03
CA THR A 15 -4.35 16.96 2.80
C THR A 15 -4.37 17.87 4.01
N GLU A 16 -4.53 17.32 5.21
CA GLU A 16 -4.68 18.13 6.43
C GLU A 16 -3.34 18.42 7.10
N TYR A 17 -2.37 17.51 6.97
CA TYR A 17 -1.08 17.60 7.68
C TYR A 17 0.12 17.72 6.74
N HIS A 18 -0.10 17.73 5.42
CA HIS A 18 0.94 17.92 4.41
C HIS A 18 2.08 16.91 4.49
N VAL A 19 1.77 15.65 4.87
CA VAL A 19 2.75 14.57 4.87
C VAL A 19 3.23 14.25 3.43
N ASP A 20 4.54 14.20 3.23
CA ASP A 20 5.16 13.99 1.90
C ASP A 20 5.18 12.53 1.42
N GLY A 21 4.92 11.57 2.32
CA GLY A 21 5.05 10.16 2.02
C GLY A 21 4.88 9.22 3.20
N PHE A 22 4.83 7.93 2.89
CA PHE A 22 4.55 6.87 3.85
C PHE A 22 5.54 5.71 3.70
N ARG A 23 5.93 5.13 4.84
CA ARG A 23 6.60 3.84 4.92
C ARG A 23 5.61 2.83 5.51
N PHE A 24 5.25 1.82 4.73
CA PHE A 24 4.34 0.75 5.17
C PHE A 24 5.15 -0.35 5.85
N ASP A 25 4.88 -0.51 7.15
CA ASP A 25 5.33 -1.65 7.94
C ASP A 25 4.66 -2.94 7.44
N LEU A 26 5.43 -4.04 7.40
CA LEU A 26 4.97 -5.35 6.95
C LEU A 26 4.07 -5.30 5.70
N ALA A 27 4.49 -4.53 4.69
CA ALA A 27 3.65 -4.14 3.55
C ALA A 27 3.10 -5.33 2.75
N SER A 28 3.72 -6.51 2.85
CA SER A 28 3.23 -7.75 2.22
C SER A 28 1.85 -8.19 2.73
N VAL A 29 1.45 -7.80 3.95
CA VAL A 29 0.10 -8.10 4.47
C VAL A 29 -0.99 -7.44 3.63
N LEU A 30 -0.71 -6.27 3.05
CA LEU A 30 -1.61 -5.54 2.15
C LEU A 30 -1.72 -6.19 0.77
N CYS A 31 -0.86 -7.18 0.49
CA CYS A 31 -0.86 -7.96 -0.74
C CYS A 31 -1.63 -9.28 -0.61
N ARG A 32 -2.24 -9.56 0.56
CA ARG A 32 -2.99 -10.80 0.79
C ARG A 32 -4.50 -10.62 0.53
N GLY A 33 -5.12 -11.69 0.06
CA GLY A 33 -6.56 -11.83 -0.07
C GLY A 33 -7.25 -12.02 1.28
N THR A 34 -8.58 -12.03 1.28
CA THR A 34 -9.38 -12.25 2.49
C THR A 34 -9.17 -13.61 3.14
N ASP A 35 -8.69 -14.59 2.37
CA ASP A 35 -8.32 -15.93 2.81
C ASP A 35 -6.83 -16.03 3.24
N GLY A 36 -6.09 -14.91 3.20
CA GLY A 36 -4.67 -14.84 3.53
C GLY A 36 -3.74 -15.25 2.40
N SER A 37 -4.26 -15.68 1.24
CA SER A 37 -3.43 -16.05 0.08
C SER A 37 -2.76 -14.81 -0.55
N PRO A 38 -1.51 -14.88 -1.03
CA PRO A 38 -0.89 -13.78 -1.75
C PRO A 38 -1.62 -13.48 -3.07
N LEU A 39 -1.87 -12.21 -3.35
CA LEU A 39 -2.48 -11.75 -4.59
C LEU A 39 -1.40 -11.30 -5.57
N ASN A 40 -1.55 -11.69 -6.84
CA ASN A 40 -0.70 -11.16 -7.93
C ASN A 40 -1.00 -9.69 -8.25
N ALA A 41 -2.24 -9.24 -7.99
CA ALA A 41 -2.70 -7.89 -8.28
C ALA A 41 -3.51 -7.33 -7.10
N PRO A 42 -2.88 -7.01 -5.95
CA PRO A 42 -3.57 -6.51 -4.77
C PRO A 42 -4.28 -5.17 -5.04
N PRO A 43 -5.62 -5.10 -4.84
CA PRO A 43 -6.41 -3.95 -5.25
C PRO A 43 -6.07 -2.67 -4.47
N LEU A 44 -5.72 -2.79 -3.18
CA LEU A 44 -5.35 -1.64 -2.34
C LEU A 44 -4.06 -0.97 -2.84
N ILE A 45 -3.02 -1.75 -3.17
CA ILE A 45 -1.75 -1.19 -3.66
C ILE A 45 -1.96 -0.49 -5.01
N ARG A 46 -2.77 -1.09 -5.89
CA ARG A 46 -3.18 -0.43 -7.15
C ARG A 46 -3.91 0.88 -6.89
N ALA A 47 -4.83 0.91 -5.93
CA ALA A 47 -5.60 2.11 -5.59
C ALA A 47 -4.68 3.22 -5.05
N ILE A 48 -3.78 2.92 -4.10
CA ILE A 48 -2.77 3.87 -3.62
C ILE A 48 -1.90 4.39 -4.76
N ALA A 49 -1.55 3.53 -5.71
CA ALA A 49 -0.69 3.90 -6.83
C ALA A 49 -1.36 4.84 -7.85
N LYS A 50 -2.67 4.66 -8.08
CA LYS A 50 -3.44 5.43 -9.07
C LYS A 50 -4.27 6.59 -8.48
N ASP A 51 -4.29 6.74 -7.16
CA ASP A 51 -5.01 7.82 -6.47
C ASP A 51 -4.43 9.20 -6.81
N ALA A 52 -5.28 10.19 -7.12
CA ALA A 52 -4.85 11.51 -7.58
C ALA A 52 -4.05 12.31 -6.53
N VAL A 53 -4.31 12.09 -5.24
CA VAL A 53 -3.60 12.73 -4.12
C VAL A 53 -2.34 11.92 -3.80
N LEU A 54 -2.50 10.61 -3.56
CA LEU A 54 -1.42 9.75 -3.07
C LEU A 54 -0.37 9.41 -4.14
N SER A 55 -0.70 9.51 -5.43
CA SER A 55 0.23 9.25 -6.55
C SER A 55 1.46 10.17 -6.54
N ARG A 56 1.39 11.32 -5.86
CA ARG A 56 2.50 12.28 -5.74
C ARG A 56 3.36 12.08 -4.49
N CYS A 57 2.88 11.29 -3.53
CA CYS A 57 3.59 11.01 -2.28
C CYS A 57 4.68 9.96 -2.47
N LYS A 58 5.74 10.01 -1.66
CA LYS A 58 6.74 8.95 -1.60
C LYS A 58 6.13 7.72 -0.93
N ILE A 59 6.26 6.54 -1.54
CA ILE A 59 5.75 5.28 -0.98
C ILE A 59 6.91 4.31 -0.81
N ILE A 60 7.13 3.86 0.42
CA ILE A 60 8.20 2.91 0.78
C ILE A 60 7.53 1.68 1.41
N ALA A 61 7.87 0.50 0.91
CA ALA A 61 7.39 -0.76 1.46
C ALA A 61 8.49 -1.41 2.31
N GLU A 62 8.11 -2.01 3.43
CA GLU A 62 8.81 -3.15 4.01
C GLU A 62 8.21 -4.44 3.42
N PRO A 63 8.81 -5.02 2.36
CA PRO A 63 8.09 -5.94 1.49
C PRO A 63 8.27 -7.38 1.97
N TRP A 64 7.89 -7.65 3.22
CA TRP A 64 7.81 -8.99 3.81
C TRP A 64 6.75 -9.01 4.92
N ASP A 65 6.34 -10.19 5.38
CA ASP A 65 5.48 -10.35 6.56
C ASP A 65 5.79 -11.61 7.38
N CYS A 66 5.22 -11.70 8.59
CA CYS A 66 5.38 -12.84 9.50
C CYS A 66 4.66 -14.12 9.05
N GLY A 67 3.86 -14.05 7.97
CA GLY A 67 3.23 -15.20 7.33
C GLY A 67 4.10 -15.83 6.23
N GLY A 68 5.39 -15.46 6.15
CA GLY A 68 6.37 -16.04 5.24
C GLY A 68 6.36 -15.46 3.83
N LEU A 69 5.52 -14.45 3.53
CA LEU A 69 5.54 -13.79 2.21
C LEU A 69 6.71 -12.81 2.15
N TYR A 70 7.53 -12.93 1.10
CA TYR A 70 8.74 -12.14 0.89
C TYR A 70 8.74 -11.56 -0.53
N LEU A 71 8.70 -10.24 -0.64
CA LEU A 71 8.51 -9.46 -1.87
C LEU A 71 9.63 -8.43 -2.10
N VAL A 72 10.79 -8.57 -1.47
CA VAL A 72 11.94 -7.70 -1.74
C VAL A 72 12.31 -7.80 -3.22
N GLY A 73 12.39 -6.64 -3.89
CA GLY A 73 12.69 -6.55 -5.32
C GLY A 73 11.52 -6.85 -6.26
N SER A 74 10.37 -7.27 -5.75
CA SER A 74 9.19 -7.65 -6.55
C SER A 74 7.87 -7.04 -6.04
N PHE A 75 7.93 -6.09 -5.09
CA PHE A 75 6.74 -5.45 -4.56
C PHE A 75 5.97 -4.70 -5.67
N PRO A 76 4.66 -4.95 -5.84
CA PRO A 76 3.87 -4.33 -6.91
C PRO A 76 3.86 -2.78 -6.83
N ASN A 77 4.20 -2.08 -7.92
CA ASN A 77 4.27 -0.61 -7.96
C ASN A 77 3.32 0.08 -8.98
N TRP A 78 2.76 -0.65 -9.95
CA TRP A 78 1.90 -0.11 -11.02
C TRP A 78 2.49 1.08 -11.79
N ASP A 79 3.73 0.93 -12.25
CA ASP A 79 4.47 1.91 -13.08
C ASP A 79 4.72 3.25 -12.37
N ARG A 80 4.79 3.23 -11.04
CA ARG A 80 5.36 4.32 -10.24
C ARG A 80 6.88 4.23 -10.18
#